data_AF-A0A538N8Z2-F1
#
_entry.id   AF-A0A538N8Z2-F1
#
_cell.length_a   1.000
_cell.length_b   1.000
_cell.length_c   1.000
_cell.angle_alpha   90.00
_cell.angle_beta   90.00
_cell.angle_gamma   90.00
#
_symmetry.space_group_name_H-M   'P 1'
#
loop_
_entity.id
_entity.type
_entity.pdbx_description
1 polymer ?
#
loop_
_entity_poly.entity_id
_entity_poly.type
_entity_poly.pdbx_seq_one_letter_code
_entity_poly.pdbx_strand_id
1 'polypeptide(L)'
;MTGPVSHPPWCDPDRCGVRAGQPAGTHCSRLVRLGPQPPGTMVAEVSLVQGPAISGYPRSGLPYVALATGDADDELLVTPLDVELARAVGRVLIGFAHEATG
;
A
#
# COMPACT_ATOMS: atom_id res chain seq x y z
N MET A 1 9.78 -24.03 -1.52
CA MET A 1 10.79 -23.33 -2.37
C MET A 1 11.09 -21.99 -1.73
N THR A 2 12.30 -21.77 -1.24
CA THR A 2 12.78 -20.49 -0.68
C THR A 2 13.50 -19.71 -1.78
N GLY A 3 12.73 -19.12 -2.70
CA GLY A 3 13.28 -18.23 -3.73
C GLY A 3 13.42 -16.79 -3.22
N PRO A 4 14.22 -15.95 -3.91
CA PRO A 4 14.23 -14.52 -3.64
C PRO A 4 12.83 -13.92 -3.80
N VAL A 5 12.45 -13.02 -2.89
CA VAL A 5 11.19 -12.27 -2.98
C VAL A 5 11.38 -11.16 -4.00
N SER A 6 10.44 -11.05 -4.94
CA SER A 6 10.40 -9.90 -5.86
C SER A 6 9.80 -8.71 -5.12
N HIS A 7 10.60 -7.68 -4.87
CA HIS A 7 10.13 -6.43 -4.29
C HIS A 7 9.76 -5.45 -5.41
N PRO A 8 8.59 -4.80 -5.34
CA PRO A 8 8.27 -3.70 -6.24
C PRO A 8 9.33 -2.59 -6.15
N PRO A 9 9.64 -1.88 -7.24
CA PRO A 9 10.68 -0.84 -7.24
C PRO A 9 10.35 0.36 -6.33
N TRP A 10 9.08 0.54 -5.97
CA TRP A 10 8.61 1.56 -5.04
C TRP A 10 8.59 1.11 -3.58
N CYS A 11 8.90 -0.17 -3.31
CA CYS A 11 8.88 -0.72 -1.96
C CYS A 11 9.95 -0.06 -1.10
N ASP A 12 9.54 0.46 0.05
CA ASP A 12 10.43 0.99 1.07
C ASP A 12 11.07 -0.18 1.83
N PRO A 13 12.41 -0.35 1.78
CA PRO A 13 13.09 -1.41 2.50
C PRO A 13 12.88 -1.36 4.01
N ASP A 14 12.75 -0.17 4.60
CA ASP A 14 12.63 0.02 6.05
C ASP A 14 11.22 -0.31 6.56
N ARG A 15 10.24 -0.35 5.65
CA ARG A 15 8.83 -0.63 5.97
C ARG A 15 8.34 -1.95 5.39
N CYS A 16 9.15 -2.64 4.59
CA CYS A 16 8.74 -3.90 3.99
C CYS A 16 8.67 -5.03 5.02
N GLY A 17 7.51 -5.67 5.12
CA GLY A 17 7.28 -6.83 5.96
C GLY A 17 7.54 -8.18 5.28
N VAL A 18 7.85 -8.20 3.98
CA VAL A 18 8.06 -9.45 3.22
C VAL A 18 9.54 -9.86 3.27
N ARG A 19 9.80 -11.14 3.55
CA ARG A 19 11.15 -11.70 3.70
C ARG A 19 11.34 -12.94 2.83
N ALA A 20 12.59 -13.21 2.45
CA ALA A 20 12.95 -14.44 1.75
C ALA A 20 12.44 -15.68 2.53
N GLY A 21 11.72 -16.57 1.85
CA GLY A 21 11.12 -17.76 2.46
C GLY A 21 9.76 -17.55 3.16
N GLN A 22 9.28 -16.31 3.26
CA GLN A 22 7.94 -15.97 3.76
C GLN A 22 7.24 -15.02 2.77
N PRO A 23 6.55 -15.55 1.75
CA PRO A 23 5.91 -14.73 0.73
C PRO A 23 4.64 -14.01 1.22
N ALA A 24 4.21 -14.26 2.45
CA ALA A 24 3.12 -13.54 3.10
C ALA A 24 3.67 -12.34 3.88
N GLY A 25 3.08 -11.17 3.66
CA GLY A 25 3.46 -9.92 4.31
C GLY A 25 3.00 -8.70 3.51
N THR A 26 3.68 -7.57 3.74
CA THR A 26 3.32 -6.28 3.15
C THR A 26 4.52 -5.63 2.45
N HIS A 27 4.35 -5.25 1.19
CA HIS A 27 5.23 -4.30 0.53
C HIS A 27 4.67 -2.90 0.72
N CYS A 28 5.37 -2.07 1.47
CA CYS A 28 4.97 -0.71 1.81
C CYS A 28 5.66 0.29 0.90
N SER A 29 4.98 1.35 0.49
CA SER A 29 5.63 2.54 -0.06
C SER A 29 6.26 3.35 1.07
N ARG A 30 7.09 4.33 0.69
CA ARG A 30 7.45 5.41 1.60
C ARG A 30 6.20 6.18 2.01
N LEU A 31 6.20 6.78 3.21
CA LEU A 31 5.20 7.78 3.58
C LEU A 31 5.33 9.00 2.68
N VAL A 32 4.22 9.44 2.12
CA VAL A 32 4.11 10.69 1.38
C VAL A 32 3.39 11.70 2.27
N ARG A 33 4.04 12.86 2.49
CA ARG A 33 3.39 14.02 3.11
C ARG A 33 2.51 14.70 2.06
N LEU A 34 1.21 14.72 2.28
CA LEU A 34 0.25 15.34 1.36
C LEU A 34 0.12 16.86 1.58
N GLY A 35 0.56 17.34 2.74
CA GLY A 35 0.63 18.76 3.07
C GLY A 35 0.15 19.06 4.49
N PRO A 36 0.29 20.31 4.96
CA PRO A 36 -0.35 20.75 6.17
C PRO A 36 -1.87 20.83 5.93
N GLN A 37 -2.65 20.09 6.71
CA GLN A 37 -4.10 20.16 6.71
C GLN A 37 -4.55 20.33 8.16
N PRO A 38 -5.01 21.53 8.57
CA PRO A 38 -5.38 21.78 9.96
C PRO A 38 -6.29 20.67 10.51
N PRO A 39 -5.98 20.09 11.68
CA PRO A 39 -4.99 20.54 12.67
C PRO A 39 -3.54 20.03 12.50
N GLY A 40 -3.24 19.17 11.52
CA GLY A 40 -1.95 18.46 11.44
C GLY A 40 -1.36 18.30 10.05
N THR A 41 -0.46 17.33 9.86
CA THR A 41 0.09 17.00 8.53
C THR A 41 -0.50 15.68 8.07
N MET A 42 -1.24 15.70 6.96
CA MET A 42 -1.75 14.46 6.41
C MET A 42 -0.64 13.68 5.71
N VAL A 43 -0.55 12.40 6.02
CA VAL A 43 0.35 11.45 5.37
C VAL A 43 -0.44 10.34 4.67
N ALA A 44 0.17 9.76 3.65
CA ALA A 44 -0.37 8.61 2.95
C ALA A 44 0.70 7.55 2.68
N GLU A 45 0.28 6.30 2.65
CA GLU A 45 1.06 5.14 2.25
C GLU A 45 0.20 4.24 1.35
N VAL A 46 0.85 3.63 0.37
CA VAL A 46 0.27 2.52 -0.39
C VAL A 46 0.98 1.24 -0.01
N SER A 47 0.21 0.19 0.23
CA SER A 47 0.72 -1.13 0.59
C SER A 47 0.16 -2.20 -0.35
N LEU A 48 1.00 -3.13 -0.80
CA LEU A 48 0.57 -4.39 -1.41
C LEU A 48 0.65 -5.48 -0.35
N VAL A 49 -0.49 -6.04 0.03
CA VAL A 49 -0.60 -7.01 1.12
C VAL A 49 -0.96 -8.38 0.56
N GLN A 50 -0.28 -9.41 1.03
CA GLN A 50 -0.62 -10.79 0.72
C GLN A 50 -0.52 -11.66 1.96
N GLY A 51 -1.63 -12.30 2.34
CA GLY A 51 -1.65 -13.30 3.41
C GLY A 51 -1.14 -14.67 2.96
N PRO A 52 -1.02 -15.65 3.87
CA PRO A 52 -0.84 -17.04 3.47
C PRO A 52 -2.10 -17.58 2.77
N ALA A 53 -1.91 -18.53 1.86
CA ALA A 53 -3.01 -19.34 1.36
C ALA A 53 -3.45 -20.34 2.44
N ILE A 54 -4.76 -20.41 2.70
CA ILE A 54 -5.39 -21.25 3.71
C ILE A 54 -6.34 -22.22 2.99
N SER A 55 -6.14 -23.52 3.23
CA SER A 55 -7.00 -24.57 2.67
C SER A 55 -8.46 -24.34 3.06
N GLY A 56 -9.38 -24.44 2.10
CA GLY A 56 -10.81 -24.20 2.31
C GLY A 56 -11.25 -22.73 2.22
N TYR A 57 -10.33 -21.78 2.02
CA TYR A 57 -10.64 -20.36 1.87
C TYR A 57 -10.19 -19.84 0.50
N PRO A 58 -11.08 -19.83 -0.51
CA PRO A 58 -10.70 -19.53 -1.91
C PRO A 58 -10.06 -18.15 -2.14
N ARG A 59 -10.31 -17.19 -1.24
CA ARG A 59 -9.77 -15.82 -1.32
C ARG A 59 -8.52 -15.60 -0.46
N SER A 60 -8.10 -16.58 0.32
CA SER A 60 -6.87 -16.49 1.11
C SER A 60 -5.65 -16.43 0.19
N GLY A 61 -4.63 -15.67 0.61
CA GLY A 61 -3.40 -15.49 -0.16
C GLY A 61 -3.53 -14.74 -1.48
N LEU A 62 -4.73 -14.24 -1.83
CA LEU A 62 -4.88 -13.28 -2.92
C LEU A 62 -4.33 -11.91 -2.47
N PRO A 63 -3.54 -11.23 -3.31
CA PRO A 63 -3.04 -9.91 -2.98
C PRO A 63 -4.16 -8.86 -3.04
N TYR A 64 -4.08 -7.88 -2.15
CA TYR A 64 -4.90 -6.67 -2.21
C TYR A 64 -4.02 -5.44 -1.97
N VAL A 65 -4.54 -4.28 -2.36
CA VAL A 65 -3.86 -3.00 -2.13
C VAL A 65 -4.50 -2.34 -0.92
N ALA A 66 -3.71 -1.73 -0.06
CA ALA A 66 -4.20 -0.88 1.02
C ALA A 66 -3.74 0.56 0.77
N LEU A 67 -4.67 1.50 0.80
CA LEU A 67 -4.36 2.92 0.92
C LEU A 67 -4.53 3.29 2.40
N ALA A 68 -3.45 3.74 3.02
CA ALA A 68 -3.44 4.16 4.40
C ALA A 68 -3.26 5.67 4.46
N THR A 69 -4.09 6.35 5.24
CA THR A 69 -4.02 7.81 5.45
C THR A 69 -4.20 8.14 6.92
N GLY A 70 -3.53 9.18 7.40
CA GLY A 70 -3.68 9.64 8.78
C GLY A 70 -2.97 10.96 9.02
N ASP A 71 -3.00 11.43 10.26
CA ASP A 71 -2.05 12.44 10.70
C ASP A 71 -0.65 11.81 10.82
N ALA A 72 0.40 12.61 10.65
CA ALA A 72 1.79 12.17 10.74
C ALA A 72 2.14 11.62 12.13
N ASP A 73 1.42 12.07 13.16
CA ASP A 73 1.65 11.71 14.57
C ASP A 73 0.67 10.64 15.08
N ASP A 74 -0.28 10.19 14.26
CA ASP A 74 -1.35 9.25 14.63
C ASP A 74 -1.27 7.90 13.87
N GLU A 75 -2.09 6.95 14.28
CA GLU A 75 -2.26 5.68 13.58
C GLU A 75 -2.90 5.88 12.20
N LEU A 76 -2.36 5.18 11.18
CA LEU A 76 -2.89 5.25 9.83
C LEU A 76 -4.21 4.48 9.73
N LEU A 77 -5.23 5.13 9.18
CA LEU A 77 -6.49 4.48 8.83
C LEU A 77 -6.32 3.74 7.50
N VAL A 78 -6.47 2.41 7.55
CA VAL A 78 -6.23 1.53 6.42
C VAL A 78 -7.53 1.25 5.67
N THR A 79 -7.55 1.58 4.38
CA THR A 79 -8.63 1.23 3.46
C THR A 79 -8.16 0.13 2.50
N PRO A 80 -8.60 -1.13 2.69
CA PRO A 80 -8.29 -2.21 1.75
C PRO A 80 -9.09 -2.03 0.46
N LEU A 81 -8.42 -2.21 -0.66
CA LEU A 81 -8.94 -2.11 -2.01
C LEU A 81 -8.53 -3.39 -2.75
N ASP A 82 -9.45 -3.96 -3.51
CA ASP A 82 -9.01 -4.92 -4.52
C ASP A 82 -8.13 -4.21 -5.58
N VAL A 83 -7.39 -5.01 -6.33
CA VAL A 83 -6.39 -4.49 -7.29
C VAL A 83 -7.03 -3.63 -8.39
N GLU A 84 -8.25 -3.96 -8.81
CA GLU A 84 -8.93 -3.22 -9.89
C GLU A 84 -9.43 -1.86 -9.41
N LEU A 85 -10.02 -1.81 -8.22
CA LEU A 85 -10.42 -0.57 -7.57
C LEU A 85 -9.21 0.32 -7.29
N ALA A 86 -8.11 -0.25 -6.77
CA ALA A 86 -6.87 0.49 -6.54
C ALA A 86 -6.31 1.10 -7.84
N ARG A 87 -6.34 0.35 -8.94
CA ARG A 87 -5.96 0.86 -10.27
C ARG A 87 -6.87 2.00 -10.73
N ALA A 88 -8.19 1.87 -10.54
CA ALA A 88 -9.15 2.90 -10.92
C ALA A 88 -8.93 4.19 -10.12
N VAL A 89 -8.80 4.09 -8.80
CA VAL A 89 -8.49 5.23 -7.91
C VAL A 89 -7.16 5.86 -8.31
N GLY A 90 -6.11 5.06 -8.53
CA GLY A 90 -4.80 5.56 -8.95
C GLY A 90 -4.86 6.39 -10.23
N ARG A 91 -5.63 5.94 -11.24
CA ARG A 91 -5.82 6.71 -12.48
C ARG A 91 -6.52 8.05 -12.24
N VAL A 92 -7.55 8.06 -11.40
CA VAL A 92 -8.28 9.29 -11.03
C VAL A 92 -7.35 10.28 -10.33
N LEU A 93 -6.56 9.81 -9.37
CA LEU A 93 -5.61 10.65 -8.62
C LEU A 93 -4.52 11.23 -9.53
N ILE A 94 -3.98 10.45 -10.47
CA ILE A 94 -3.02 10.95 -11.46
C ILE A 94 -3.64 12.04 -12.34
N GLY A 95 -4.91 11.88 -12.73
CA GLY A 95 -5.65 12.89 -13.47
C GLY A 95 -5.70 14.23 -12.74
N PHE A 96 -6.13 14.22 -11.47
CA PHE A 96 -6.16 15.42 -10.63
C PHE A 96 -4.78 16.03 -10.40
N ALA A 97 -3.73 15.21 -10.23
CA ALA A 97 -2.38 15.70 -10.03
C ALA A 97 -1.87 16.49 -11.25
N HIS A 98 -2.15 16.02 -12.47
CA HIS A 98 -1.78 16.76 -13.68
C HIS A 98 -2.51 18.10 -13.79
N GLU A 99 -3.82 18.14 -13.50
CA GLU A 99 -4.63 19.36 -13.51
C GLU A 99 -4.12 20.41 -12.50
N ALA A 100 -3.64 19.99 -11.33
CA ALA A 100 -3.11 20.89 -10.31
C ALA A 100 -1.74 21.49 -10.66
N THR A 101 -1.00 20.88 -11.60
CA THR A 101 0.36 21.29 -12.00
C THR A 101 0.44 22.03 -13.33
N GLY A 102 -0.65 22.07 -14.10
CA GLY A 102 -0.76 22.77 -15.39
C GLY A 102 -1.46 24.12 -15.25
#